data_AF-A0A367YNI2-F1
#
_entry.id   AF-A0A367YNI2-F1
#
_cell.length_a   1.000
_cell.length_b   1.000
_cell.length_c   1.000
_cell.angle_alpha   90.00
_cell.angle_beta   90.00
_cell.angle_gamma   90.00
#
_symmetry.space_group_name_H-M   'P 1'
#
loop_
_entity.id
_entity.type
_entity.pdbx_description
1 polymer ?
#
loop_
_entity_poly.entity_id
_entity_poly.type
_entity_poly.pdbx_seq_one_letter_code
_entity_poly.pdbx_strand_id
1 'polypeptide(L)'
;MLLVIGRSTVRLASRCSLHHHNPHALSVLTSRRFESTKSDINEVSNKVAPLIPAKNSIFVISIPITTSRSYIYCNHRPSTLSPKQLAKIPFIYRLEGKIVKLASKGWSKLVNSKQSINQKIVQFVKRLLDTIPYEESCLRSFPSKATMIREINEESLHLVRDEKDHKVVPGQYDDLKIDTNQLKPIPLFHPQFQKPTTILTQLYSFEEENKKRHTKQAIMCAVGVPLTLPFALVPVVPNVPGFYLAFRLYCNIKALLGIQHLDYLLENKQPGEHEVANEATVNDTSHITFKPLEGLDQLYAKYNEPRLLNEVVQEDETVIINKEIIDELVEKSGLTNIKEDLLKAYKQETKRLNKDIKVEDQVE
;
A
#
# COMPACT_ATOMS: atom_id res chain seq x y z
N MET A 1 -31.69 -29.27 64.63
CA MET A 1 -31.90 -30.73 64.49
C MET A 1 -32.06 -31.04 63.01
N LEU A 2 -30.99 -31.53 62.34
CA LEU A 2 -30.93 -31.90 60.89
C LEU A 2 -31.24 -30.77 59.88
N LEU A 3 -30.47 -30.41 58.84
CA LEU A 3 -29.11 -30.76 58.35
C LEU A 3 -28.94 -32.10 57.59
N VAL A 4 -29.00 -32.03 56.24
CA VAL A 4 -28.34 -32.81 55.14
C VAL A 4 -28.85 -32.20 53.80
N ILE A 5 -28.17 -32.03 52.64
CA ILE A 5 -26.82 -32.25 52.04
C ILE A 5 -26.78 -33.22 50.82
N GLY A 6 -26.74 -32.64 49.61
CA GLY A 6 -26.40 -33.32 48.32
C GLY A 6 -27.56 -33.98 47.55
N ARG A 7 -27.44 -34.31 46.25
CA ARG A 7 -26.37 -34.08 45.23
C ARG A 7 -26.90 -34.45 43.82
N SER A 8 -26.52 -33.69 42.76
CA SER A 8 -26.22 -34.12 41.36
C SER A 8 -27.22 -34.96 40.51
N THR A 9 -27.30 -34.98 39.16
CA THR A 9 -26.83 -34.17 37.99
C THR A 9 -27.48 -34.72 36.68
N VAL A 10 -27.32 -34.01 35.54
CA VAL A 10 -27.34 -34.49 34.12
C VAL A 10 -28.60 -34.17 33.25
N ARG A 11 -28.35 -33.32 32.22
CA ARG A 11 -28.78 -33.29 30.77
C ARG A 11 -30.10 -33.99 30.36
N LEU A 12 -30.91 -33.52 29.40
CA LEU A 12 -30.68 -32.79 28.12
C LEU A 12 -31.83 -31.76 27.85
N ALA A 13 -31.87 -30.90 26.81
CA ALA A 13 -30.89 -30.17 25.98
C ALA A 13 -31.64 -29.25 24.96
N SER A 14 -30.90 -28.51 24.11
CA SER A 14 -31.19 -28.15 22.69
C SER A 14 -32.61 -27.77 22.20
N ARG A 15 -32.84 -26.68 21.43
CA ARG A 15 -31.99 -25.77 20.62
C ARG A 15 -32.56 -24.33 20.67
N CYS A 16 -31.67 -23.34 20.59
CA CYS A 16 -32.01 -21.98 20.14
C CYS A 16 -30.94 -21.54 19.14
N SER A 17 -31.32 -20.95 18.00
CA SER A 17 -30.39 -20.61 16.91
C SER A 17 -30.38 -19.11 16.65
N LEU A 18 -29.33 -18.44 17.13
CA LEU A 18 -29.06 -17.03 16.85
C LEU A 18 -27.86 -16.96 15.90
N HIS A 19 -28.11 -16.50 14.66
CA HIS A 19 -27.06 -16.26 13.67
C HIS A 19 -26.01 -15.28 14.22
N HIS A 20 -24.82 -15.78 14.50
CA HIS A 20 -23.67 -14.94 14.83
C HIS A 20 -23.05 -14.38 13.55
N HIS A 21 -23.11 -13.06 13.37
CA HIS A 21 -22.23 -12.38 12.42
C HIS A 21 -20.78 -12.47 12.92
N ASN A 22 -19.88 -12.86 12.01
CA ASN A 22 -18.48 -13.12 12.31
C ASN A 22 -17.68 -11.79 12.41
N PRO A 23 -16.98 -11.49 13.54
CA PRO A 23 -16.25 -10.24 13.68
C PRO A 23 -14.99 -10.23 12.79
N HIS A 24 -14.97 -9.35 11.78
CA HIS A 24 -13.86 -9.21 10.83
C HIS A 24 -12.54 -8.83 11.53
N ALA A 25 -11.52 -9.69 11.36
CA ALA A 25 -10.16 -9.45 11.85
C ALA A 25 -9.39 -8.45 10.95
N LEU A 26 -9.77 -7.17 11.04
CA LEU A 26 -9.24 -6.06 10.22
C LEU A 26 -7.72 -5.90 10.37
N SER A 27 -6.98 -6.16 9.29
CA SER A 27 -5.52 -6.33 9.27
C SER A 27 -4.77 -5.00 9.11
N VAL A 28 -4.89 -4.11 10.08
CA VAL A 28 -3.95 -2.98 10.20
C VAL A 28 -2.54 -3.53 10.49
N LEU A 29 -1.50 -2.97 9.84
CA LEU A 29 -0.13 -3.52 9.69
C LEU A 29 0.03 -4.60 8.60
N THR A 30 -0.34 -4.29 7.35
CA THR A 30 -0.10 -5.11 6.14
C THR A 30 1.37 -5.15 5.68
N SER A 31 2.32 -5.52 6.55
CA SER A 31 3.72 -5.76 6.16
C SER A 31 3.95 -7.15 5.54
N ARG A 32 3.06 -7.63 4.66
CA ARG A 32 3.20 -8.91 3.93
C ARG A 32 4.28 -8.88 2.82
N ARG A 33 5.32 -8.05 2.96
CA ARG A 33 6.45 -7.95 2.02
C ARG A 33 7.41 -9.15 2.10
N PHE A 34 7.25 -10.04 3.09
CA PHE A 34 8.18 -11.15 3.38
C PHE A 34 7.53 -12.45 3.88
N GLU A 35 6.22 -12.65 3.69
CA GLU A 35 5.59 -13.93 4.08
C GLU A 35 5.44 -14.85 2.87
N SER A 36 6.20 -15.96 2.89
CA SER A 36 6.09 -17.02 1.90
C SER A 36 4.75 -17.73 2.06
N THR A 37 3.82 -17.46 1.14
CA THR A 37 2.67 -18.34 0.90
C THR A 37 3.15 -19.55 0.10
N LYS A 38 3.33 -20.68 0.76
CA LYS A 38 3.23 -21.98 0.07
C LYS A 38 1.84 -22.05 -0.55
N SER A 39 1.77 -22.08 -1.88
CA SER A 39 0.57 -22.45 -2.60
C SER A 39 0.56 -23.96 -2.77
N ASP A 40 0.09 -24.69 -1.75
CA ASP A 40 -0.25 -26.10 -1.93
C ASP A 40 -1.47 -26.16 -2.87
N ILE A 41 -1.29 -26.74 -4.06
CA ILE A 41 -2.27 -26.69 -5.14
C ILE A 41 -3.35 -27.75 -4.88
N ASN A 42 -4.55 -27.32 -4.47
CA ASN A 42 -5.81 -28.05 -4.66
C ASN A 42 -7.03 -27.20 -4.22
N GLU A 43 -7.60 -26.41 -5.11
CA GLU A 43 -9.03 -26.09 -5.04
C GLU A 43 -9.57 -25.65 -6.42
N VAL A 44 -10.79 -26.08 -6.75
CA VAL A 44 -11.47 -25.75 -8.01
C VAL A 44 -12.30 -24.49 -7.82
N SER A 45 -11.99 -23.44 -8.57
CA SER A 45 -12.80 -22.21 -8.62
C SER A 45 -12.93 -21.72 -10.06
N ASN A 46 -14.06 -21.07 -10.35
CA ASN A 46 -14.44 -20.69 -11.71
C ASN A 46 -13.47 -19.65 -12.29
N LYS A 47 -13.03 -19.86 -13.54
CA LYS A 47 -12.09 -18.98 -14.24
C LYS A 47 -12.72 -17.62 -14.61
N VAL A 48 -12.75 -16.70 -13.66
CA VAL A 48 -12.63 -15.28 -13.96
C VAL A 48 -11.17 -15.00 -14.31
N ALA A 49 -10.89 -14.30 -15.41
CA ALA A 49 -9.53 -13.93 -15.77
C ALA A 49 -8.94 -12.98 -14.70
N PRO A 50 -7.67 -13.16 -14.28
CA PRO A 50 -7.06 -12.30 -13.26
C PRO A 50 -6.90 -10.88 -13.80
N LEU A 51 -7.30 -9.87 -13.01
CA LEU A 51 -7.27 -8.47 -13.41
C LEU A 51 -5.85 -7.97 -13.75
N ILE A 52 -4.81 -8.58 -13.19
CA ILE A 52 -3.42 -8.20 -13.44
C ILE A 52 -2.65 -9.43 -13.95
N PRO A 53 -2.04 -9.38 -15.15
CA PRO A 53 -1.49 -10.57 -15.81
C PRO A 53 -0.27 -11.16 -15.09
N ALA A 54 0.52 -10.34 -14.40
CA ALA A 54 1.79 -10.74 -13.79
C ALA A 54 1.82 -10.47 -12.26
N LYS A 55 1.04 -11.22 -11.48
CA LYS A 55 0.93 -11.10 -10.01
C LYS A 55 2.27 -11.22 -9.23
N ASN A 56 3.33 -11.71 -9.89
CA ASN A 56 4.67 -11.92 -9.35
C ASN A 56 5.79 -11.17 -10.14
N SER A 57 5.46 -10.15 -10.94
CA SER A 57 6.45 -9.16 -11.41
C SER A 57 6.46 -7.93 -10.49
N ILE A 58 7.42 -7.03 -10.71
CA ILE A 58 7.24 -5.63 -10.32
C ILE A 58 6.20 -4.98 -11.26
N PHE A 59 5.33 -4.14 -10.72
CA PHE A 59 4.44 -3.27 -11.49
C PHE A 59 3.97 -2.10 -10.63
N VAL A 60 3.54 -1.02 -11.27
CA VAL A 60 2.76 0.05 -10.63
C VAL A 60 1.30 -0.07 -11.08
N ILE A 61 0.35 0.32 -10.25
CA ILE A 61 -1.06 0.48 -10.62
C ILE A 61 -1.58 1.82 -10.12
N SER A 62 -2.25 2.56 -11.01
CA SER A 62 -3.04 3.75 -10.70
C SER A 62 -4.50 3.32 -10.50
N ILE A 63 -5.08 3.70 -9.37
CA ILE A 63 -6.47 3.40 -9.01
C ILE A 63 -7.15 4.75 -8.73
N PRO A 64 -7.95 5.31 -9.67
CA PRO A 64 -8.64 6.58 -9.48
C PRO A 64 -9.52 6.59 -8.22
N ILE A 65 -9.34 7.60 -7.37
CA ILE A 65 -10.15 7.84 -6.17
C ILE A 65 -11.21 8.89 -6.51
N THR A 66 -10.75 9.98 -7.11
CA THR A 66 -11.55 11.08 -7.63
C THR A 66 -11.24 11.29 -9.11
N THR A 67 -11.94 12.21 -9.77
CA THR A 67 -11.70 12.52 -11.19
C THR A 67 -10.38 13.26 -11.46
N SER A 68 -9.66 13.72 -10.42
CA SER A 68 -8.30 14.26 -10.53
C SER A 68 -7.21 13.50 -9.74
N ARG A 69 -7.57 12.68 -8.73
CA ARG A 69 -6.61 12.02 -7.82
C ARG A 69 -6.70 10.51 -7.83
N SER A 70 -5.55 9.84 -7.78
CA SER A 70 -5.43 8.37 -7.77
C SER A 70 -4.60 7.82 -6.62
N TYR A 71 -4.98 6.65 -6.14
CA TYR A 71 -4.16 5.81 -5.26
C TYR A 71 -3.13 5.08 -6.12
N ILE A 72 -1.84 5.43 -5.98
CA ILE A 72 -0.77 4.86 -6.81
C ILE A 72 0.03 3.85 -5.98
N TYR A 73 0.08 2.60 -6.47
CA TYR A 73 0.66 1.48 -5.74
C TYR A 73 1.70 0.71 -6.55
N CYS A 74 2.91 0.60 -6.01
CA CYS A 74 3.97 -0.28 -6.51
C CYS A 74 3.86 -1.68 -5.86
N ASN A 75 3.50 -2.70 -6.64
CA ASN A 75 3.62 -4.10 -6.22
C ASN A 75 5.08 -4.53 -6.36
N HIS A 76 5.71 -4.84 -5.22
CA HIS A 76 7.08 -5.35 -5.16
C HIS A 76 7.16 -6.56 -4.23
N ARG A 77 7.51 -7.73 -4.79
CA ARG A 77 7.49 -9.03 -4.09
C ARG A 77 8.88 -9.66 -4.07
N PRO A 78 9.68 -9.48 -3.01
CA PRO A 78 11.03 -10.04 -2.93
C PRO A 78 11.08 -11.57 -2.76
N SER A 79 9.93 -12.24 -2.63
CA SER A 79 9.80 -13.70 -2.65
C SER A 79 10.07 -14.34 -4.02
N THR A 80 10.40 -13.55 -5.04
CA THR A 80 10.76 -14.03 -6.39
C THR A 80 12.28 -14.07 -6.63
N LEU A 81 13.10 -13.67 -5.66
CA LEU A 81 14.56 -13.73 -5.73
C LEU A 81 15.08 -15.08 -5.21
N SER A 82 16.15 -15.60 -5.82
CA SER A 82 16.80 -16.81 -5.35
C SER A 82 17.54 -16.58 -4.01
N PRO A 83 17.81 -17.60 -3.18
CA PRO A 83 18.43 -17.41 -1.86
C PRO A 83 19.79 -16.71 -1.89
N LYS A 84 20.55 -16.89 -2.98
CA LYS A 84 21.82 -16.18 -3.24
C LYS A 84 21.58 -14.68 -3.43
N GLN A 85 20.59 -14.33 -4.23
CA GLN A 85 20.22 -12.93 -4.51
C GLN A 85 19.69 -12.23 -3.26
N LEU A 86 18.88 -12.93 -2.45
CA LEU A 86 18.35 -12.43 -1.18
C LEU A 86 19.46 -12.14 -0.15
N ALA A 87 20.62 -12.83 -0.24
CA ALA A 87 21.76 -12.57 0.63
C ALA A 87 22.45 -11.22 0.35
N LYS A 88 22.40 -10.73 -0.89
CA LYS A 88 22.94 -9.41 -1.29
C LYS A 88 22.10 -8.22 -0.81
N ILE A 89 20.86 -8.43 -0.34
CA ILE A 89 20.03 -7.34 0.22
C ILE A 89 20.66 -6.81 1.52
N PRO A 90 20.91 -5.50 1.66
CA PRO A 90 21.56 -4.93 2.83
C PRO A 90 20.87 -5.30 4.15
N PHE A 91 21.67 -5.61 5.17
CA PHE A 91 21.20 -6.18 6.44
C PHE A 91 20.12 -5.33 7.13
N ILE A 92 20.15 -4.01 6.98
CA ILE A 92 19.16 -3.08 7.54
C ILE A 92 17.72 -3.42 7.12
N TYR A 93 17.48 -3.82 5.87
CA TYR A 93 16.16 -4.23 5.37
C TYR A 93 15.74 -5.62 5.89
N ARG A 94 16.73 -6.49 6.15
CA ARG A 94 16.50 -7.81 6.76
C ARG A 94 16.19 -7.68 8.26
N LEU A 95 16.72 -6.65 8.92
CA LEU A 95 16.39 -6.27 10.30
C LEU A 95 15.01 -5.59 10.38
N GLU A 96 14.68 -4.68 9.46
CA GLU A 96 13.35 -4.09 9.28
C GLU A 96 12.26 -5.18 9.26
N GLY A 97 12.42 -6.20 8.41
CA GLY A 97 11.49 -7.33 8.31
C GLY A 97 11.30 -8.11 9.64
N LYS A 98 12.35 -8.25 10.46
CA LYS A 98 12.26 -8.87 11.79
C LYS A 98 11.47 -7.99 12.76
N ILE A 99 11.77 -6.68 12.79
CA ILE A 99 11.12 -5.71 13.68
C ILE A 99 9.62 -5.64 13.39
N VAL A 100 9.21 -5.49 12.12
CA VAL A 100 7.78 -5.39 11.80
C VAL A 100 7.06 -6.73 12.01
N LYS A 101 7.73 -7.89 11.86
CA LYS A 101 7.15 -9.19 12.24
C LYS A 101 6.93 -9.35 13.74
N LEU A 102 7.78 -8.75 14.59
CA LEU A 102 7.55 -8.66 16.04
C LEU A 102 6.39 -7.71 16.36
N ALA A 103 6.37 -6.51 15.76
CA ALA A 103 5.28 -5.54 15.93
C ALA A 103 3.92 -6.13 15.54
N SER A 104 3.83 -6.82 14.40
CA SER A 104 2.61 -7.47 13.91
C SER A 104 2.12 -8.58 14.84
N LYS A 105 3.04 -9.34 15.47
CA LYS A 105 2.71 -10.33 16.51
C LYS A 105 2.23 -9.70 17.82
N GLY A 106 2.73 -8.52 18.18
CA GLY A 106 2.22 -7.76 19.33
C GLY A 106 0.83 -7.18 19.05
N TRP A 107 0.65 -6.59 17.87
CA TRP A 107 -0.60 -5.99 17.43
C TRP A 107 -1.73 -7.01 17.30
N SER A 108 -1.49 -8.19 16.70
CA SER A 108 -2.52 -9.23 16.61
C SER A 108 -2.97 -9.76 17.98
N LYS A 109 -2.08 -9.82 18.98
CA LYS A 109 -2.44 -10.12 20.38
C LYS A 109 -3.31 -9.03 21.00
N LEU A 110 -3.06 -7.75 20.72
CA LEU A 110 -3.88 -6.64 21.20
C LEU A 110 -5.28 -6.64 20.55
N VAL A 111 -5.36 -6.77 19.22
CA VAL A 111 -6.62 -6.81 18.46
C VAL A 111 -7.52 -7.97 18.90
N ASN A 112 -6.93 -9.15 19.12
CA ASN A 112 -7.68 -10.36 19.52
C ASN A 112 -7.90 -10.45 21.05
N SER A 113 -7.49 -9.45 21.84
CA SER A 113 -7.66 -9.47 23.29
C SER A 113 -9.10 -9.17 23.70
N LYS A 114 -9.69 -10.02 24.55
CA LYS A 114 -11.04 -9.78 25.12
C LYS A 114 -11.08 -8.66 26.18
N GLN A 115 -9.92 -8.12 26.59
CA GLN A 115 -9.84 -7.12 27.65
C GLN A 115 -10.26 -5.73 27.14
N SER A 116 -11.19 -5.09 27.84
CA SER A 116 -11.80 -3.81 27.42
C SER A 116 -10.79 -2.66 27.25
N ILE A 117 -9.72 -2.62 28.05
CA ILE A 117 -8.64 -1.63 27.90
C ILE A 117 -7.87 -1.81 26.59
N ASN A 118 -7.60 -3.05 26.17
CA ASN A 118 -6.90 -3.35 24.92
C ASN A 118 -7.77 -2.99 23.72
N GLN A 119 -9.09 -3.24 23.79
CA GLN A 119 -10.02 -2.79 22.75
C GLN A 119 -10.11 -1.26 22.66
N LYS A 120 -10.11 -0.54 23.79
CA LYS A 120 -10.02 0.94 23.79
C LYS A 120 -8.70 1.44 23.18
N ILE A 121 -7.57 0.81 23.51
CA ILE A 121 -6.25 1.10 22.93
C ILE A 121 -6.25 0.86 21.42
N VAL A 122 -6.77 -0.27 20.95
CA VAL A 122 -6.87 -0.61 19.52
C VAL A 122 -7.77 0.39 18.78
N GLN A 123 -8.90 0.80 19.35
CA GLN A 123 -9.76 1.85 18.76
C GLN A 123 -9.06 3.20 18.70
N PHE A 124 -8.34 3.61 19.75
CA PHE A 124 -7.58 4.86 19.78
C PHE A 124 -6.44 4.85 18.76
N VAL A 125 -5.65 3.78 18.69
CA VAL A 125 -4.57 3.62 17.70
C VAL A 125 -5.13 3.57 16.28
N LYS A 126 -6.26 2.90 16.02
CA LYS A 126 -6.92 2.94 14.70
C LYS A 126 -7.29 4.37 14.31
N ARG A 127 -7.92 5.15 15.20
CA ARG A 127 -8.23 6.58 14.95
C ARG A 127 -6.96 7.41 14.64
N LEU A 128 -5.84 7.14 15.30
CA LEU A 128 -4.55 7.80 15.00
C LEU A 128 -3.93 7.35 13.66
N LEU A 129 -4.16 6.11 13.23
CA LEU A 129 -3.65 5.60 11.95
C LEU A 129 -4.54 6.01 10.76
N ASP A 130 -5.81 6.34 11.03
CA ASP A 130 -6.77 6.89 10.07
C ASP A 130 -6.56 8.39 9.78
N THR A 131 -5.81 9.13 10.61
CA THR A 131 -5.38 10.52 10.32
C THR A 131 -4.10 10.61 9.48
N ILE A 132 -3.40 9.48 9.26
CA ILE A 132 -2.22 9.44 8.37
C ILE A 132 -2.72 9.53 6.91
N PRO A 133 -2.24 10.50 6.10
CA PRO A 133 -2.64 10.64 4.70
C PRO A 133 -2.33 9.37 3.88
N TYR A 134 -3.23 8.96 2.99
CA TYR A 134 -3.11 7.72 2.20
C TYR A 134 -1.94 7.75 1.21
N GLU A 135 -1.50 8.93 0.80
CA GLU A 135 -0.35 9.21 -0.05
C GLU A 135 0.95 8.70 0.60
N GLU A 136 1.01 8.62 1.94
CA GLU A 136 2.13 7.96 2.62
C GLU A 136 2.16 6.45 2.35
N SER A 137 1.01 5.78 2.24
CA SER A 137 0.95 4.37 1.85
C SER A 137 1.30 4.18 0.37
N CYS A 138 0.96 5.15 -0.49
CA CYS A 138 1.41 5.20 -1.89
C CYS A 138 2.94 5.27 -1.97
N LEU A 139 3.57 6.32 -1.39
CA LEU A 139 5.02 6.51 -1.39
C LEU A 139 5.78 5.34 -0.74
N ARG A 140 5.27 4.79 0.38
CA ARG A 140 5.86 3.63 1.06
C ARG A 140 5.82 2.32 0.25
N SER A 141 4.98 2.23 -0.78
CA SER A 141 4.89 1.01 -1.61
C SER A 141 6.17 0.80 -2.43
N PHE A 142 6.70 1.89 -2.99
CA PHE A 142 7.92 1.89 -3.80
C PHE A 142 9.10 1.27 -3.02
N PRO A 143 9.80 0.27 -3.59
CA PRO A 143 11.00 -0.28 -2.98
C PRO A 143 12.15 0.72 -3.05
N SER A 144 13.15 0.55 -2.19
CA SER A 144 14.39 1.33 -2.37
C SER A 144 15.15 0.89 -3.61
N LYS A 145 15.87 1.79 -4.31
CA LYS A 145 16.65 1.42 -5.52
C LYS A 145 17.44 0.12 -5.27
N ALA A 146 18.25 0.07 -4.22
CA ALA A 146 19.04 -1.11 -3.79
C ALA A 146 18.24 -2.38 -3.42
N THR A 147 16.91 -2.34 -3.34
CA THR A 147 16.02 -3.49 -3.12
C THR A 147 14.97 -3.67 -4.23
N MET A 148 14.89 -2.74 -5.18
CA MET A 148 14.01 -2.80 -6.33
C MET A 148 14.45 -3.95 -7.23
N ILE A 149 13.49 -4.76 -7.65
CA ILE A 149 13.74 -5.89 -8.54
C ILE A 149 13.38 -5.42 -9.94
N ARG A 150 14.31 -5.57 -10.88
CA ARG A 150 14.11 -5.34 -12.31
C ARG A 150 14.17 -6.68 -13.04
N GLU A 151 13.43 -6.78 -14.14
CA GLU A 151 13.55 -7.89 -15.09
C GLU A 151 14.54 -7.45 -16.19
N ILE A 152 15.39 -8.36 -16.68
CA ILE A 152 16.28 -8.10 -17.81
C ILE A 152 15.51 -8.37 -19.11
N ASN A 153 15.81 -7.61 -20.18
CA ASN A 153 15.23 -7.81 -21.51
C ASN A 153 15.68 -9.15 -22.12
N GLU A 154 14.83 -9.80 -22.92
CA GLU A 154 15.09 -11.17 -23.42
C GLU A 154 16.39 -11.26 -24.22
N GLU A 155 16.71 -10.22 -24.99
CA GLU A 155 17.98 -10.06 -25.72
C GLU A 155 19.22 -10.08 -24.83
N SER A 156 19.10 -9.57 -23.59
CA SER A 156 20.20 -9.45 -22.62
C SER A 156 20.26 -10.60 -21.60
N LEU A 157 19.40 -11.62 -21.73
CA LEU A 157 19.44 -12.82 -20.87
C LEU A 157 20.79 -13.54 -20.89
N HIS A 158 21.51 -13.45 -22.02
CA HIS A 158 22.84 -14.07 -22.20
C HIS A 158 23.92 -13.54 -21.23
N LEU A 159 23.68 -12.41 -20.55
CA LEU A 159 24.55 -11.86 -19.52
C LEU A 159 24.37 -12.57 -18.16
N VAL A 160 23.29 -13.35 -17.99
CA VAL A 160 22.99 -14.12 -16.78
C VAL A 160 23.37 -15.59 -16.98
N ARG A 161 24.06 -16.19 -16.00
CA ARG A 161 24.55 -17.58 -16.09
C ARG A 161 23.48 -18.66 -16.01
N ASP A 162 22.28 -18.31 -15.56
CA ASP A 162 21.12 -19.18 -15.42
C ASP A 162 19.89 -18.45 -16.00
N GLU A 163 19.26 -18.98 -17.05
CA GLU A 163 18.09 -18.38 -17.73
C GLU A 163 16.92 -18.06 -16.77
N LYS A 164 16.88 -18.75 -15.62
CA LYS A 164 15.84 -18.61 -14.59
C LYS A 164 16.05 -17.39 -13.68
N ASP A 165 17.27 -16.85 -13.60
CA ASP A 165 17.62 -15.69 -12.75
C ASP A 165 17.52 -14.35 -13.52
N HIS A 166 16.60 -14.24 -14.49
CA HIS A 166 16.28 -13.00 -15.25
C HIS A 166 15.78 -11.80 -14.42
N LYS A 167 15.77 -11.92 -13.09
CA LYS A 167 15.36 -10.91 -12.10
C LYS A 167 16.56 -10.48 -11.29
N VAL A 168 16.92 -9.19 -11.36
CA VAL A 168 18.10 -8.61 -10.72
C VAL A 168 17.73 -7.47 -9.77
N VAL A 169 18.67 -7.12 -8.89
CA VAL A 169 18.68 -5.91 -8.05
C VAL A 169 19.96 -5.13 -8.37
N PRO A 170 20.11 -3.83 -8.01
CA PRO A 170 21.26 -3.03 -8.44
C PRO A 170 22.62 -3.64 -8.09
N GLY A 171 22.82 -4.09 -6.85
CA GLY A 171 24.03 -4.83 -6.44
C GLY A 171 24.20 -6.23 -7.08
N GLN A 172 23.61 -6.47 -8.24
CA GLN A 172 23.91 -7.55 -9.20
C GLN A 172 24.07 -6.99 -10.61
N TYR A 173 23.21 -6.06 -11.04
CA TYR A 173 23.33 -5.46 -12.38
C TYR A 173 24.49 -4.45 -12.47
N ASP A 174 24.79 -3.74 -11.37
CA ASP A 174 25.97 -2.88 -11.20
C ASP A 174 27.26 -3.72 -11.29
N ASP A 175 27.31 -4.88 -10.59
CA ASP A 175 28.43 -5.84 -10.66
C ASP A 175 28.64 -6.40 -12.09
N LEU A 176 27.54 -6.58 -12.84
CA LEU A 176 27.53 -7.15 -14.19
C LEU A 176 27.69 -6.11 -15.31
N LYS A 177 27.73 -4.80 -14.97
CA LYS A 177 27.75 -3.68 -15.94
C LYS A 177 26.61 -3.72 -16.97
N ILE A 178 25.41 -4.03 -16.50
CA ILE A 178 24.19 -4.02 -17.33
C ILE A 178 23.66 -2.59 -17.39
N ASP A 179 23.57 -2.03 -18.59
CA ASP A 179 23.05 -0.68 -18.82
C ASP A 179 21.54 -0.60 -18.58
N THR A 180 21.03 0.59 -18.22
CA THR A 180 19.58 0.83 -18.00
C THR A 180 18.71 0.33 -19.17
N ASN A 181 19.19 0.49 -20.41
CA ASN A 181 18.48 0.11 -21.63
C ASN A 181 18.30 -1.41 -21.80
N GLN A 182 19.09 -2.22 -21.07
CA GLN A 182 18.99 -3.69 -21.04
C GLN A 182 17.98 -4.19 -19.99
N LEU A 183 17.44 -3.28 -19.16
CA LEU A 183 16.39 -3.56 -18.19
C LEU A 183 15.01 -3.34 -18.79
N LYS A 184 14.07 -4.17 -18.38
CA LYS A 184 12.66 -4.09 -18.77
C LYS A 184 11.96 -2.96 -18.01
N PRO A 185 11.25 -2.04 -18.68
CA PRO A 185 10.54 -0.96 -18.00
C PRO A 185 9.39 -1.52 -17.16
N ILE A 186 9.09 -0.85 -16.05
CA ILE A 186 8.05 -1.28 -15.11
C ILE A 186 6.68 -0.91 -15.71
N PRO A 187 5.76 -1.88 -15.90
CA PRO A 187 4.43 -1.55 -16.37
C PRO A 187 3.66 -0.77 -15.29
N LEU A 188 3.11 0.38 -15.67
CA LEU A 188 2.15 1.15 -14.88
C LEU A 188 0.76 0.91 -15.46
N PHE A 189 -0.05 0.11 -14.75
CA PHE A 189 -1.42 -0.19 -15.14
C PHE A 189 -2.37 0.95 -14.73
N HIS A 190 -3.25 1.36 -15.64
CA HIS A 190 -4.28 2.37 -15.41
C HIS A 190 -5.53 2.04 -16.24
N PRO A 191 -6.72 2.58 -15.90
CA PRO A 191 -7.87 2.51 -16.81
C PRO A 191 -7.64 3.41 -18.03
N GLN A 192 -8.23 3.06 -19.19
CA GLN A 192 -8.18 3.83 -20.43
C GLN A 192 -8.71 5.26 -20.27
N PHE A 193 -9.76 5.46 -19.47
CA PHE A 193 -10.31 6.80 -19.23
C PHE A 193 -9.33 7.74 -18.50
N GLN A 194 -8.35 7.19 -17.77
CA GLN A 194 -7.30 7.97 -17.13
C GLN A 194 -6.13 8.21 -18.08
N LYS A 195 -5.91 9.48 -18.46
CA LYS A 195 -4.78 9.89 -19.30
C LYS A 195 -3.44 9.71 -18.56
N PRO A 196 -2.40 9.14 -19.21
CA PRO A 196 -1.04 9.04 -18.64
C PRO A 196 -0.45 10.36 -18.14
N THR A 197 -0.75 11.48 -18.82
CA THR A 197 -0.31 12.83 -18.44
C THR A 197 -0.84 13.27 -17.07
N THR A 198 -2.09 12.94 -16.75
CA THR A 198 -2.68 13.21 -15.43
C THR A 198 -1.96 12.42 -14.33
N ILE A 199 -1.65 11.14 -14.59
CA ILE A 199 -0.90 10.29 -13.66
C ILE A 199 0.50 10.85 -13.45
N LEU A 200 1.21 11.18 -14.54
CA LEU A 200 2.59 11.68 -14.47
C LEU A 200 2.68 13.04 -13.76
N THR A 201 1.72 13.94 -14.00
CA THR A 201 1.59 15.21 -13.26
C THR A 201 1.33 14.97 -11.76
N GLN A 202 0.50 13.98 -11.40
CA GLN A 202 0.29 13.59 -9.99
C GLN A 202 1.55 12.99 -9.36
N LEU A 203 2.38 12.27 -10.15
CA LEU A 203 3.65 11.73 -9.67
C LEU A 203 4.72 12.82 -9.48
N TYR A 204 4.74 13.88 -10.30
CA TYR A 204 5.62 15.03 -10.07
C TYR A 204 5.18 15.86 -8.85
N SER A 205 3.88 16.13 -8.68
CA SER A 205 3.39 16.86 -7.50
C SER A 205 3.60 16.09 -6.19
N PHE A 206 3.67 14.76 -6.25
CA PHE A 206 4.08 13.92 -5.13
C PHE A 206 5.52 14.17 -4.64
N GLU A 207 6.42 14.76 -5.43
CA GLU A 207 7.78 15.10 -4.98
C GLU A 207 7.73 16.30 -4.01
N GLU A 208 7.50 17.51 -4.52
CA GLU A 208 7.93 18.76 -3.89
C GLU A 208 7.22 19.05 -2.55
N GLU A 209 5.89 18.90 -2.51
CA GLU A 209 5.12 19.14 -1.28
C GLU A 209 5.48 18.11 -0.20
N ASN A 210 5.51 16.82 -0.56
CA ASN A 210 5.70 15.73 0.38
C ASN A 210 7.15 15.64 0.88
N LYS A 211 8.15 15.95 0.05
CA LYS A 211 9.58 15.94 0.40
C LYS A 211 9.86 16.95 1.52
N LYS A 212 9.30 18.16 1.42
CA LYS A 212 9.34 19.19 2.48
C LYS A 212 8.53 18.78 3.72
N ARG A 213 7.29 18.29 3.52
CA ARG A 213 6.36 17.87 4.58
C ARG A 213 6.93 16.73 5.44
N HIS A 214 7.42 15.66 4.81
CA HIS A 214 7.95 14.49 5.49
C HIS A 214 9.32 14.74 6.12
N THR A 215 10.17 15.60 5.55
CA THR A 215 11.44 15.98 6.20
C THR A 215 11.18 16.68 7.54
N LYS A 216 10.28 17.67 7.56
CA LYS A 216 9.89 18.36 8.80
C LYS A 216 9.24 17.40 9.81
N GLN A 217 8.32 16.53 9.36
CA GLN A 217 7.66 15.57 10.25
C GLN A 217 8.60 14.49 10.78
N ALA A 218 9.57 14.01 9.99
CA ALA A 218 10.60 13.08 10.43
C ALA A 218 11.45 13.68 11.55
N ILE A 219 11.95 14.91 11.37
CA ILE A 219 12.75 15.61 12.38
C ILE A 219 11.95 15.79 13.69
N MET A 220 10.69 16.25 13.60
CA MET A 220 9.83 16.39 14.79
C MET A 220 9.58 15.06 15.51
N CYS A 221 9.37 13.96 14.77
CA CYS A 221 9.23 12.64 15.38
C CYS A 221 10.56 12.12 15.97
N ALA A 222 11.69 12.39 15.33
CA ALA A 222 13.02 12.00 15.82
C ALA A 222 13.38 12.67 17.16
N VAL A 223 12.95 13.91 17.38
CA VAL A 223 13.07 14.61 18.68
C VAL A 223 12.02 14.11 19.70
N GLY A 224 10.78 13.85 19.26
CA GLY A 224 9.72 13.38 20.14
C GLY A 224 9.88 11.93 20.65
N VAL A 225 10.53 11.05 19.89
CA VAL A 225 10.80 9.65 20.27
C VAL A 225 11.62 9.52 21.56
N PRO A 226 12.84 10.09 21.71
CA PRO A 226 13.61 9.98 22.95
C PRO A 226 12.95 10.66 24.15
N LEU A 227 12.15 11.72 23.94
CA LEU A 227 11.38 12.37 25.01
C LEU A 227 10.23 11.49 25.53
N THR A 228 9.62 10.69 24.65
CA THR A 228 8.46 9.84 25.02
C THR A 228 8.84 8.40 25.38
N LEU A 229 9.96 7.87 24.89
CA LEU A 229 10.39 6.49 25.13
C LEU A 229 10.54 6.08 26.62
N PRO A 230 11.01 6.92 27.56
CA PRO A 230 11.17 6.52 28.97
C PRO A 230 9.88 5.95 29.60
N PHE A 231 8.72 6.50 29.22
CA PHE A 231 7.41 6.03 29.69
C PHE A 231 7.03 4.63 29.17
N ALA A 232 7.77 4.05 28.21
CA ALA A 232 7.57 2.66 27.76
C ALA A 232 8.11 1.62 28.75
N LEU A 233 8.91 2.03 29.75
CA LEU A 233 9.44 1.14 30.79
C LEU A 233 8.43 0.88 31.93
N VAL A 234 7.32 1.60 32.00
CA VAL A 234 6.30 1.46 33.04
C VAL A 234 5.32 0.33 32.68
N PRO A 235 5.22 -0.76 33.46
CA PRO A 235 4.53 -1.99 33.04
C PRO A 235 2.99 -1.93 33.09
N VAL A 236 2.39 -0.76 33.32
CA VAL A 236 0.95 -0.61 33.60
C VAL A 236 0.11 -0.37 32.33
N VAL A 237 0.64 0.35 31.34
CA VAL A 237 -0.04 0.68 30.07
C VAL A 237 1.00 0.74 28.93
N PRO A 238 0.74 0.18 27.74
CA PRO A 238 1.65 0.38 26.61
C PRO A 238 1.70 1.86 26.22
N ASN A 239 2.91 2.39 26.05
CA ASN A 239 3.18 3.79 25.70
C ASN A 239 2.77 4.10 24.25
N VAL A 240 1.46 4.25 24.01
CA VAL A 240 0.90 4.56 22.69
C VAL A 240 1.51 5.82 22.07
N PRO A 241 1.72 6.95 22.79
CA PRO A 241 2.38 8.12 22.21
C PRO A 241 3.78 7.84 21.68
N GLY A 242 4.64 7.16 22.46
CA GLY A 242 6.00 6.81 22.03
C GLY A 242 6.03 5.82 20.86
N PHE A 243 5.20 4.77 20.91
CA PHE A 243 5.10 3.82 19.78
C PHE A 243 4.50 4.48 18.52
N TYR A 244 3.55 5.40 18.67
CA TYR A 244 3.00 6.17 17.55
C TYR A 244 4.04 7.12 16.94
N LEU A 245 4.81 7.85 17.74
CA LEU A 245 5.89 8.72 17.25
C LEU A 245 7.01 7.91 16.56
N ALA A 246 7.39 6.76 17.10
CA ALA A 246 8.34 5.85 16.45
C ALA A 246 7.79 5.31 15.12
N PHE A 247 6.50 4.97 15.06
CA PHE A 247 5.84 4.56 13.82
C PHE A 247 5.73 5.73 12.81
N ARG A 248 5.40 6.94 13.24
CA ARG A 248 5.37 8.15 12.39
C ARG A 248 6.76 8.49 11.86
N LEU A 249 7.82 8.38 12.67
CA LEU A 249 9.20 8.54 12.22
C LEU A 249 9.53 7.57 11.09
N TYR A 250 9.23 6.27 11.30
CA TYR A 250 9.39 5.24 10.28
C TYR A 250 8.55 5.55 9.02
N CYS A 251 7.30 5.98 9.14
CA CYS A 251 6.46 6.33 7.99
C CYS A 251 7.09 7.45 7.15
N ASN A 252 7.49 8.55 7.79
CA ASN A 252 8.08 9.69 7.10
C ASN A 252 9.42 9.33 6.44
N ILE A 253 10.28 8.54 7.10
CA ILE A 253 11.55 8.06 6.50
C ILE A 253 11.28 7.17 5.29
N LYS A 254 10.33 6.23 5.38
CA LYS A 254 9.99 5.34 4.24
C LYS A 254 9.29 6.10 3.11
N ALA A 255 8.55 7.16 3.41
CA ALA A 255 7.95 8.04 2.39
C ALA A 255 9.03 8.90 1.68
N LEU A 256 10.00 9.46 2.42
CA LEU A 256 11.14 10.19 1.84
C LEU A 256 11.99 9.32 0.91
N LEU A 257 12.28 8.08 1.32
CA LEU A 257 12.88 7.08 0.44
C LEU A 257 11.97 6.84 -0.77
N GLY A 258 10.68 6.59 -0.56
CA GLY A 258 9.69 6.43 -1.64
C GLY A 258 9.76 7.53 -2.71
N ILE A 259 9.87 8.80 -2.29
CA ILE A 259 10.07 9.95 -3.19
C ILE A 259 11.39 9.81 -3.94
N GLN A 260 12.54 9.65 -3.27
CA GLN A 260 13.86 9.46 -3.91
C GLN A 260 13.93 8.28 -4.91
N HIS A 261 12.97 7.34 -4.85
CA HIS A 261 12.89 6.22 -5.76
C HIS A 261 11.81 6.40 -6.83
N LEU A 262 10.81 7.24 -6.60
CA LEU A 262 9.95 7.78 -7.64
C LEU A 262 10.75 8.75 -8.53
N ASP A 263 11.53 9.66 -7.95
CA ASP A 263 12.47 10.56 -8.66
C ASP A 263 13.33 9.77 -9.67
N TYR A 264 13.85 8.59 -9.27
CA TYR A 264 14.63 7.68 -10.13
C TYR A 264 13.78 6.87 -11.13
N LEU A 265 12.49 6.65 -10.90
CA LEU A 265 11.61 6.04 -11.91
C LEU A 265 11.13 7.05 -12.96
N LEU A 266 11.16 8.35 -12.64
CA LEU A 266 10.81 9.48 -13.51
C LEU A 266 12.06 10.16 -14.08
N GLU A 267 13.15 9.43 -14.23
CA GLU A 267 14.50 9.92 -14.59
C GLU A 267 14.54 10.53 -16.01
N ASN A 268 14.08 11.79 -16.09
CA ASN A 268 14.29 12.80 -17.14
C ASN A 268 13.86 14.25 -16.75
N LYS A 269 13.27 14.50 -15.55
CA LYS A 269 12.90 15.86 -15.07
C LYS A 269 14.10 16.81 -15.11
N GLN A 270 13.97 17.94 -15.81
CA GLN A 270 14.96 19.03 -15.70
C GLN A 270 14.71 19.79 -14.38
N PRO A 271 15.75 20.09 -13.57
CA PRO A 271 15.58 20.70 -12.26
C PRO A 271 15.27 22.21 -12.36
N GLY A 272 14.04 22.55 -12.73
CA GLY A 272 13.57 23.93 -12.79
C GLY A 272 12.14 24.13 -13.32
N GLU A 273 11.60 23.20 -14.10
CA GLU A 273 10.27 23.37 -14.71
C GLU A 273 9.16 22.71 -13.89
N HIS A 274 8.06 23.45 -13.67
CA HIS A 274 6.83 22.93 -13.07
C HIS A 274 6.01 22.20 -14.15
N GLU A 275 6.52 21.03 -14.57
CA GLU A 275 5.99 20.26 -15.69
C GLU A 275 4.57 19.72 -15.42
N VAL A 276 3.56 20.41 -15.99
CA VAL A 276 2.32 19.76 -16.40
C VAL A 276 2.71 18.76 -17.50
N ALA A 277 2.56 17.47 -17.22
CA ALA A 277 3.08 16.44 -18.10
C ALA A 277 2.36 16.45 -19.45
N ASN A 278 3.13 16.26 -20.52
CA ASN A 278 2.65 16.25 -21.90
C ASN A 278 2.94 14.88 -22.54
N GLU A 279 2.50 14.68 -23.78
CA GLU A 279 2.66 13.38 -24.44
C GLU A 279 4.13 13.05 -24.76
N ALA A 280 5.03 14.03 -24.86
CA ALA A 280 6.46 13.78 -24.96
C ALA A 280 7.02 13.26 -23.63
N THR A 281 6.80 13.96 -22.50
CA THR A 281 7.34 13.53 -21.20
C THR A 281 6.77 12.20 -20.70
N VAL A 282 5.57 11.80 -21.16
CA VAL A 282 5.02 10.44 -20.98
C VAL A 282 5.80 9.38 -21.77
N ASN A 283 6.19 9.67 -23.02
CA ASN A 283 6.98 8.76 -23.84
C ASN A 283 8.45 8.70 -23.39
N ASP A 284 8.99 9.80 -22.85
CA ASP A 284 10.35 9.92 -22.35
C ASP A 284 10.59 9.25 -20.98
N THR A 285 9.61 8.55 -20.37
CA THR A 285 9.80 7.92 -19.05
C THR A 285 10.71 6.68 -19.08
N SER A 286 12.02 6.88 -18.97
CA SER A 286 13.10 5.87 -19.04
C SER A 286 12.86 4.53 -18.32
N HIS A 287 12.09 4.50 -17.23
CA HIS A 287 11.89 3.29 -16.38
C HIS A 287 10.47 2.77 -16.31
N ILE A 288 9.50 3.45 -16.91
CA ILE A 288 8.06 3.17 -16.79
C ILE A 288 7.48 2.93 -18.19
N THR A 289 6.43 2.10 -18.27
CA THR A 289 5.57 2.06 -19.46
C THR A 289 4.12 2.05 -19.04
N PHE A 290 3.38 3.09 -19.41
CA PHE A 290 1.93 3.16 -19.21
C PHE A 290 1.23 2.07 -20.03
N LYS A 291 0.33 1.33 -19.39
CA LYS A 291 -0.46 0.27 -20.03
C LYS A 291 -1.93 0.37 -19.60
N PRO A 292 -2.87 0.60 -20.53
CA PRO A 292 -4.29 0.54 -20.21
C PRO A 292 -4.69 -0.88 -19.79
N LEU A 293 -5.69 -0.98 -18.93
CA LEU A 293 -6.13 -2.24 -18.34
C LEU A 293 -7.66 -2.31 -18.32
N GLU A 294 -8.24 -2.85 -19.40
CA GLU A 294 -9.70 -2.91 -19.65
C GLU A 294 -10.55 -3.44 -18.48
N GLY A 295 -10.00 -4.35 -17.66
CA GLY A 295 -10.68 -4.88 -16.48
C GLY A 295 -10.87 -3.85 -15.36
N LEU A 296 -10.15 -2.73 -15.37
CA LEU A 296 -10.43 -1.55 -14.56
C LEU A 296 -11.55 -0.71 -15.18
N ASP A 297 -11.49 -0.42 -16.48
CA ASP A 297 -12.54 0.34 -17.17
C ASP A 297 -13.92 -0.31 -17.01
N GLN A 298 -14.01 -1.62 -17.22
CA GLN A 298 -15.22 -2.42 -16.96
C GLN A 298 -15.68 -2.37 -15.50
N LEU A 299 -14.74 -2.26 -14.54
CA LEU A 299 -15.06 -2.19 -13.12
C LEU A 299 -15.59 -0.81 -12.71
N TYR A 300 -14.99 0.28 -13.20
CA TYR A 300 -15.47 1.63 -12.92
C TYR A 300 -16.80 1.90 -13.62
N ALA A 301 -16.96 1.48 -14.89
CA ALA A 301 -18.20 1.65 -15.66
C ALA A 301 -19.39 0.83 -15.12
N LYS A 302 -19.13 -0.24 -14.35
CA LYS A 302 -20.18 -1.03 -13.65
C LYS A 302 -20.84 -0.27 -12.49
N TYR A 303 -20.14 0.71 -11.91
CA TYR A 303 -20.50 1.34 -10.64
C TYR A 303 -20.56 2.88 -10.68
N ASN A 304 -20.17 3.51 -11.78
CA ASN A 304 -20.22 4.96 -12.00
C ASN A 304 -21.02 5.30 -13.27
N GLU A 305 -21.57 6.50 -13.32
CA GLU A 305 -22.21 7.01 -14.54
C GLU A 305 -21.17 7.28 -15.64
N PRO A 306 -21.44 6.98 -16.92
CA PRO A 306 -20.47 7.14 -18.01
C PRO A 306 -19.89 8.56 -18.15
N ARG A 307 -20.66 9.60 -17.79
CA ARG A 307 -20.21 11.01 -17.77
C ARG A 307 -19.03 11.24 -16.82
N LEU A 308 -19.05 10.62 -15.63
CA LEU A 308 -18.00 10.77 -14.61
C LEU A 308 -16.64 10.20 -15.06
N LEU A 309 -16.64 9.31 -16.06
CA LEU A 309 -15.43 8.68 -16.59
C LEU A 309 -14.95 9.34 -17.90
N ASN A 310 -15.87 9.83 -18.75
CA ASN A 310 -15.56 10.24 -20.13
C ASN A 310 -15.43 11.76 -20.33
N GLU A 311 -15.90 12.59 -19.41
CA GLU A 311 -15.90 14.06 -19.59
C GLU A 311 -14.53 14.69 -19.29
N VAL A 312 -14.02 15.45 -20.26
CA VAL A 312 -12.68 16.10 -20.20
C VAL A 312 -12.69 17.35 -19.30
N VAL A 313 -13.87 17.94 -19.08
CA VAL A 313 -14.09 19.08 -18.19
C VAL A 313 -15.27 18.75 -17.29
N GLN A 314 -14.99 18.52 -16.01
CA GLN A 314 -15.96 18.60 -14.93
C GLN A 314 -15.63 19.87 -14.16
N GLU A 315 -16.65 20.64 -13.77
CA GLU A 315 -16.46 21.86 -12.99
C GLU A 315 -16.04 21.50 -11.55
N ASP A 316 -16.66 20.46 -10.98
CA ASP A 316 -16.38 19.95 -9.64
C ASP A 316 -15.56 18.65 -9.65
N GLU A 317 -14.62 18.51 -8.71
CA GLU A 317 -13.92 17.25 -8.45
C GLU A 317 -14.85 16.25 -7.72
N THR A 318 -15.08 15.07 -8.28
CA THR A 318 -16.00 14.07 -7.72
C THR A 318 -15.31 12.75 -7.34
N VAL A 319 -15.85 12.02 -6.35
CA VAL A 319 -15.34 10.69 -5.93
C VAL A 319 -15.92 9.61 -6.84
N ILE A 320 -15.06 8.83 -7.49
CA ILE A 320 -15.43 7.76 -8.44
C ILE A 320 -15.03 6.35 -7.96
N ILE A 321 -14.39 6.23 -6.80
CA ILE A 321 -14.18 4.95 -6.11
C ILE A 321 -15.23 4.77 -5.01
N ASN A 322 -15.74 3.54 -4.84
CA ASN A 322 -16.62 3.16 -3.75
C ASN A 322 -16.13 1.83 -3.12
N LYS A 323 -16.85 1.30 -2.12
CA LYS A 323 -16.40 0.09 -1.39
C LYS A 323 -16.50 -1.15 -2.27
N GLU A 324 -17.47 -1.15 -3.17
CA GLU A 324 -17.86 -2.22 -4.06
C GLU A 324 -16.77 -2.42 -5.14
N ILE A 325 -16.30 -1.31 -5.74
CA ILE A 325 -15.10 -1.25 -6.57
C ILE A 325 -13.87 -1.73 -5.80
N ILE A 326 -13.63 -1.26 -4.57
CA ILE A 326 -12.46 -1.66 -3.77
C ILE A 326 -12.46 -3.17 -3.51
N ASP A 327 -13.61 -3.74 -3.18
CA ASP A 327 -13.75 -5.15 -2.84
C ASP A 327 -13.56 -6.05 -4.08
N GLU A 328 -14.20 -5.72 -5.20
CA GLU A 328 -14.06 -6.47 -6.46
C GLU A 328 -12.67 -6.28 -7.12
N LEU A 329 -12.05 -5.10 -6.99
CA LEU A 329 -10.66 -4.86 -7.41
C LEU A 329 -9.69 -5.73 -6.60
N VAL A 330 -9.86 -5.76 -5.28
CA VAL A 330 -9.00 -6.53 -4.37
C VAL A 330 -9.18 -8.04 -4.59
N GLU A 331 -10.39 -8.50 -4.90
CA GLU A 331 -10.66 -9.89 -5.28
C GLU A 331 -10.00 -10.26 -6.62
N LYS A 332 -10.34 -9.56 -7.72
CA LYS A 332 -9.85 -9.89 -9.07
C LYS A 332 -8.35 -9.69 -9.27
N SER A 333 -7.71 -8.76 -8.55
CA SER A 333 -6.25 -8.61 -8.53
C SER A 333 -5.56 -9.51 -7.49
N GLY A 334 -6.27 -9.86 -6.42
CA GLY A 334 -5.72 -10.48 -5.22
C GLY A 334 -4.75 -9.59 -4.43
N LEU A 335 -4.82 -8.26 -4.58
CA LEU A 335 -4.03 -7.29 -3.82
C LEU A 335 -4.64 -7.01 -2.43
N THR A 336 -4.86 -8.07 -1.64
CA THR A 336 -5.50 -8.00 -0.30
C THR A 336 -4.79 -7.07 0.70
N ASN A 337 -3.53 -6.70 0.43
CA ASN A 337 -2.75 -5.81 1.28
C ASN A 337 -3.05 -4.31 1.13
N ILE A 338 -3.75 -3.87 0.07
CA ILE A 338 -4.08 -2.44 -0.14
C ILE A 338 -5.52 -2.07 0.26
N LYS A 339 -6.37 -3.04 0.62
CA LYS A 339 -7.81 -2.81 0.92
C LYS A 339 -8.04 -1.74 2.00
N GLU A 340 -7.32 -1.81 3.12
CA GLU A 340 -7.45 -0.84 4.22
C GLU A 340 -6.96 0.56 3.81
N ASP A 341 -5.94 0.66 2.97
CA ASP A 341 -5.40 1.94 2.49
C ASP A 341 -6.32 2.58 1.44
N LEU A 342 -6.91 1.79 0.52
CA LEU A 342 -7.97 2.26 -0.39
C LEU A 342 -9.23 2.70 0.36
N LEU A 343 -9.67 1.93 1.35
CA LEU A 343 -10.78 2.32 2.23
C LEU A 343 -10.46 3.55 3.08
N LYS A 344 -9.18 3.89 3.29
CA LYS A 344 -8.76 5.15 3.92
C LYS A 344 -8.77 6.30 2.93
N ALA A 345 -8.21 6.10 1.73
CA ALA A 345 -8.20 7.08 0.65
C ALA A 345 -9.62 7.55 0.30
N TYR A 346 -10.53 6.58 0.08
CA TYR A 346 -11.97 6.85 -0.11
C TYR A 346 -12.55 7.74 1.00
N LYS A 347 -12.33 7.40 2.28
CA LYS A 347 -12.83 8.21 3.42
C LYS A 347 -12.20 9.59 3.48
N GLN A 348 -10.91 9.72 3.17
CA GLN A 348 -10.17 10.98 3.29
C GLN A 348 -10.57 11.95 2.16
N GLU A 349 -10.64 11.50 0.91
CA GLU A 349 -11.09 12.35 -0.21
C GLU A 349 -12.59 12.65 -0.14
N THR A 350 -13.43 11.67 0.20
CA THR A 350 -14.87 11.92 0.47
C THR A 350 -15.04 12.98 1.57
N LYS A 351 -14.21 12.95 2.62
CA LYS A 351 -14.27 13.96 3.69
C LYS A 351 -13.75 15.34 3.24
N ARG A 352 -12.76 15.40 2.34
CA ARG A 352 -12.26 16.67 1.79
C ARG A 352 -13.35 17.35 0.96
N LEU A 353 -13.88 16.67 -0.06
CA LEU A 353 -14.86 17.24 -0.97
C LEU A 353 -16.17 17.63 -0.23
N ASN A 354 -16.66 16.81 0.70
CA ASN A 354 -17.80 17.16 1.58
C ASN A 354 -17.52 18.29 2.60
N LYS A 355 -16.29 18.80 2.68
CA LYS A 355 -15.90 19.95 3.50
C LYS A 355 -15.67 21.18 2.62
N ASP A 356 -15.22 21.00 1.38
CA ASP A 356 -14.95 22.10 0.46
C ASP A 356 -16.27 22.67 -0.12
N ILE A 357 -17.21 21.80 -0.56
CA ILE A 357 -18.61 22.18 -0.90
C ILE A 357 -19.25 23.04 0.20
N LYS A 358 -19.04 22.65 1.47
CA LYS A 358 -19.60 23.36 2.63
C LYS A 358 -18.95 24.70 2.92
N VAL A 359 -17.84 25.04 2.28
CA VAL A 359 -17.24 26.37 2.34
C VAL A 359 -17.81 27.24 1.22
N GLU A 360 -18.05 26.68 0.04
CA GLU A 360 -18.76 27.34 -1.06
C GLU A 360 -20.20 27.70 -0.65
N ASP A 361 -20.95 26.77 -0.05
CA ASP A 361 -22.28 26.96 0.60
C ASP A 361 -22.33 28.09 1.67
N GLN A 362 -21.19 28.68 2.05
CA GLN A 362 -21.06 29.72 3.10
C GLN A 362 -20.41 31.02 2.60
N VAL A 363 -20.13 31.13 1.29
CA VAL A 363 -19.48 32.30 0.67
C VAL A 363 -20.38 32.97 -0.37
N GLU A 364 -21.43 32.29 -0.84
CA GLU A 364 -22.59 32.88 -1.53
C GLU A 364 -23.63 33.50 -0.57
#